data_AF-A0A2Z6S6M5-F1
#
_entry.id   AF-A0A2Z6S6M5-F1
#
_cell.length_a   1.000
_cell.length_b   1.000
_cell.length_c   1.000
_cell.angle_alpha   90.00
_cell.angle_beta   90.00
_cell.angle_gamma   90.00
#
_symmetry.space_group_name_H-M   'P 1'
#
loop_
_entity.id
_entity.type
_entity.pdbx_description
1 polymer ?
#
loop_
_entity_poly.entity_id
_entity_poly.type
_entity_poly.pdbx_seq_one_letter_code
_entity_poly.pdbx_strand_id
1 'polypeptide(L)'
;MDNPLSHPLFQKYPPTEIHKEGLDHLIACYPDGLERIKKVYFQEVLEVERKNTQGRGAAGVIRTKVKDYNQKKAREKKTIIENQHINPTEPVQITITEGSNK
;
A
#
# COMPACT_ATOMS: atom_id res chain seq x y z
N MET A 1 -6.46 -7.68 -18.89
CA MET A 1 -5.49 -8.56 -18.23
C MET A 1 -6.27 -9.69 -17.60
N ASP A 2 -5.82 -10.92 -17.75
CA ASP A 2 -6.38 -12.04 -17.00
C ASP A 2 -6.15 -11.83 -15.50
N ASN A 3 -7.00 -12.45 -14.65
CA ASN A 3 -6.86 -12.36 -13.20
C ASN A 3 -5.45 -12.83 -12.80
N PRO A 4 -4.57 -11.98 -12.25
CA PRO A 4 -3.19 -12.36 -11.94
C PRO A 4 -3.10 -13.49 -10.90
N LEU A 5 -4.13 -13.68 -10.08
CA LEU A 5 -4.22 -14.76 -9.10
C LEU A 5 -4.69 -16.10 -9.70
N SER A 6 -5.10 -16.14 -10.96
CA SER A 6 -5.48 -17.41 -11.61
C SER A 6 -4.27 -18.31 -11.92
N HIS A 7 -3.05 -17.78 -11.82
CA HIS A 7 -1.84 -18.55 -12.09
C HIS A 7 -1.67 -19.69 -11.07
N PRO A 8 -1.28 -20.91 -11.49
CA PRO A 8 -1.12 -22.06 -10.59
C PRO A 8 -0.21 -21.81 -9.38
N LEU A 9 0.77 -20.92 -9.52
CA LEU A 9 1.65 -20.50 -8.42
C LEU A 9 0.87 -19.95 -7.22
N PHE A 10 -0.10 -19.06 -7.47
CA PHE A 10 -0.90 -18.42 -6.43
C PHE A 10 -2.04 -19.31 -5.93
N GLN A 11 -2.43 -20.32 -6.70
CA GLN A 11 -3.36 -21.35 -6.24
C GLN A 11 -2.70 -22.37 -5.33
N LYS A 12 -1.47 -22.80 -5.66
CA LYS A 12 -0.70 -23.76 -4.86
C LYS A 12 -0.20 -23.14 -3.56
N TYR A 13 0.13 -21.85 -3.57
CA TYR A 13 0.61 -21.10 -2.43
C TYR A 13 -0.19 -19.80 -2.29
N PRO A 14 -1.38 -19.85 -1.65
CA PRO A 14 -2.18 -18.64 -1.44
C PRO A 14 -1.37 -17.67 -0.56
N PRO A 15 -1.07 -16.46 -1.06
CA PRO A 15 -0.28 -15.52 -0.28
C PRO A 15 -1.10 -14.99 0.88
N THR A 16 -0.64 -15.21 2.11
CA THR A 16 -1.29 -14.72 3.33
C THR A 16 -1.40 -13.19 3.38
N GLU A 17 -0.44 -12.50 2.74
CA GLU A 17 -0.29 -11.04 2.81
C GLU A 17 -0.81 -10.29 1.56
N ILE A 18 -1.22 -11.01 0.50
CA ILE A 18 -1.82 -10.38 -0.68
C ILE A 18 -3.33 -10.27 -0.45
N HIS A 19 -3.72 -9.16 0.14
CA HIS A 19 -5.12 -8.74 0.23
C HIS A 19 -5.55 -8.10 -1.11
N LYS A 20 -6.87 -8.05 -1.36
CA LYS A 20 -7.43 -7.45 -2.58
C LYS A 20 -6.92 -6.01 -2.80
N GLU A 21 -6.92 -5.21 -1.74
CA GLU A 21 -6.43 -3.82 -1.77
C GLU A 21 -4.95 -3.75 -2.17
N GLY A 22 -4.10 -4.61 -1.61
CA GLY A 22 -2.68 -4.66 -1.96
C GLY A 22 -2.45 -5.07 -3.42
N LEU A 23 -3.27 -5.99 -3.93
CA LEU A 23 -3.25 -6.40 -5.33
C LEU A 23 -3.67 -5.25 -6.25
N ASP A 24 -4.76 -4.56 -5.93
CA ASP A 24 -5.26 -3.42 -6.71
C ASP A 24 -4.22 -2.29 -6.76
N HIS A 25 -3.58 -1.99 -5.63
CA HIS A 25 -2.46 -1.05 -5.58
C HIS A 25 -1.29 -1.49 -6.47
N LEU A 26 -0.92 -2.77 -6.46
CA LEU A 26 0.17 -3.28 -7.28
C LEU A 26 -0.14 -3.19 -8.77
N ILE A 27 -1.37 -3.52 -9.16
CA ILE A 27 -1.85 -3.40 -10.54
C ILE A 27 -1.84 -1.94 -10.99
N ALA A 28 -2.32 -1.02 -10.15
CA ALA A 28 -2.36 0.41 -10.44
C ALA A 28 -0.96 1.02 -10.62
N CYS A 29 0.04 0.57 -9.87
CA CYS A 29 1.43 1.08 -9.96
C CYS A 29 2.23 0.48 -11.13
N TYR A 30 1.76 -0.59 -11.78
CA TYR A 30 2.51 -1.28 -12.83
C TYR A 30 2.83 -0.40 -14.06
N PRO A 31 1.89 0.38 -14.61
CA PRO A 31 2.16 1.25 -15.76
C PRO A 31 3.28 2.25 -15.48
N ASP A 32 3.28 2.89 -14.31
CA ASP A 32 4.30 3.87 -13.91
C ASP A 32 5.69 3.23 -13.82
N GLY A 33 5.75 2.03 -13.23
CA GLY A 33 6.99 1.25 -13.17
C GLY A 33 7.50 0.87 -14.56
N LEU A 34 6.59 0.46 -15.46
CA LEU A 34 6.92 0.10 -16.83
C LEU A 34 7.46 1.29 -17.63
N GLU A 35 6.82 2.46 -17.52
CA GLU A 35 7.27 3.69 -18.16
C GLU A 35 8.69 4.05 -17.69
N ARG A 36 8.92 3.99 -16.38
CA ARG A 36 10.23 4.28 -15.78
C ARG A 36 11.32 3.34 -16.29
N ILE A 37 11.07 2.03 -16.34
CA ILE A 37 12.05 1.04 -16.82
C ILE A 37 12.36 1.25 -18.30
N LYS A 38 11.33 1.48 -19.14
CA LYS A 38 11.54 1.76 -20.57
C LYS A 38 12.42 3.00 -20.76
N LYS A 39 12.14 4.08 -20.03
CA LYS A 39 12.94 5.31 -20.08
C LYS A 39 14.40 5.08 -19.71
N VAL A 40 14.66 4.34 -18.64
CA VAL A 40 16.03 3.97 -18.24
C VAL A 40 16.71 3.15 -19.33
N TYR A 41 16.02 2.18 -19.92
CA TYR A 41 16.57 1.35 -21.00
C TYR A 41 16.96 2.17 -22.24
N PHE A 42 16.08 3.09 -22.68
CA PHE A 42 16.37 3.95 -23.83
C PHE A 42 17.54 4.92 -23.59
N GLN A 43 17.68 5.42 -22.37
CA GLN A 43 18.72 6.38 -22.00
C GLN A 43 20.08 5.73 -21.71
N GLU A 44 20.09 4.64 -20.95
CA GLU A 44 21.32 4.06 -20.40
C GLU A 44 21.84 2.87 -21.20
N VAL A 45 20.97 2.11 -21.87
CA VAL A 45 21.36 0.90 -22.60
C VAL A 45 21.45 1.15 -24.10
N LEU A 46 20.37 1.71 -24.68
CA LEU A 46 20.36 1.99 -26.11
C LEU A 46 21.01 3.32 -26.49
N GLU A 47 21.12 4.25 -25.52
CA GLU A 47 21.68 5.60 -25.71
C GLU A 47 21.00 6.41 -26.82
N VAL A 48 19.75 6.07 -27.15
CA VAL A 48 18.93 6.75 -28.18
C VAL A 48 18.33 8.04 -27.63
N GLU A 49 18.05 8.08 -26.33
CA GLU A 49 17.57 9.26 -25.61
C GLU A 49 18.68 9.89 -24.76
N ARG A 50 18.56 11.20 -24.52
CA ARG A 50 19.50 11.91 -23.64
C ARG A 50 19.43 11.35 -22.22
N LYS A 51 20.59 10.98 -21.68
CA LYS A 51 20.76 10.52 -20.29
C LYS A 51 20.19 11.54 -19.31
N ASN A 52 19.34 11.08 -18.39
CA ASN A 52 18.88 11.91 -17.30
C ASN A 52 20.06 12.22 -16.37
N THR A 53 20.53 13.47 -16.39
CA THR A 53 21.60 13.95 -15.52
C THR A 53 21.10 14.41 -14.15
N GLN A 54 19.79 14.35 -13.89
CA GLN A 54 19.23 14.73 -12.60
C GLN A 54 19.72 13.75 -11.52
N GLY A 55 20.15 14.31 -10.39
CA GLY A 55 20.47 13.50 -9.22
C GLY A 55 19.25 12.72 -8.72
N ARG A 56 19.49 11.63 -7.98
CA ARG A 56 18.44 10.70 -7.51
C ARG A 56 17.27 11.39 -6.80
N GLY A 57 17.54 12.40 -5.97
CA GLY A 57 16.52 13.16 -5.28
C GLY A 57 15.60 13.95 -6.22
N ALA A 58 16.15 14.56 -7.28
CA ALA A 58 15.38 15.27 -8.29
C ALA A 58 14.58 14.30 -9.20
N ALA A 59 15.08 13.08 -9.38
CA ALA A 59 14.39 12.01 -10.10
C ALA A 59 13.29 11.31 -9.27
N GLY A 60 12.94 11.83 -8.09
CA GLY A 60 11.92 11.25 -7.20
C GLY A 60 12.37 9.94 -6.52
N VAL A 61 13.64 9.56 -6.64
CA VAL A 61 14.18 8.35 -6.00
C VAL A 61 14.62 8.69 -4.59
N ILE A 62 13.71 8.53 -3.64
CA ILE A 62 13.98 8.76 -2.22
C ILE A 62 14.54 7.49 -1.59
N ARG A 63 15.66 7.63 -0.89
CA ARG A 63 16.21 6.53 -0.07
C ARG A 63 15.47 6.49 1.25
N THR A 64 14.63 5.49 1.45
CA THR A 64 13.96 5.25 2.73
C THR A 64 14.82 4.35 3.61
N LYS A 65 15.10 4.75 4.85
CA LYS A 65 15.71 3.86 5.86
C LYS A 65 14.62 3.13 6.62
N VAL A 66 14.96 1.98 7.21
CA VAL A 66 14.02 1.20 8.06
C VAL A 66 13.44 2.05 9.20
N LYS A 67 14.25 2.95 9.79
CA LYS A 67 13.80 3.87 10.84
C LYS A 67 12.69 4.81 10.34
N ASP A 68 12.81 5.32 9.11
CA ASP A 68 11.85 6.25 8.50
C ASP A 68 10.50 5.55 8.26
N TYR A 69 10.56 4.29 7.82
CA TYR A 69 9.35 3.45 7.65
C TYR A 69 8.63 3.21 8.98
N ASN A 70 9.37 2.79 10.00
CA ASN A 70 8.81 2.55 11.33
C ASN A 70 8.20 3.82 11.93
N GLN A 71 8.83 4.98 11.70
CA GLN A 71 8.32 6.27 12.15
C GLN A 71 7.02 6.65 11.40
N LYS A 72 6.96 6.44 10.08
CA LYS A 72 5.74 6.68 9.29
C LYS A 72 4.59 5.79 9.79
N LYS A 73 4.83 4.49 9.96
CA LYS A 73 3.85 3.54 10.50
C LYS A 73 3.37 3.92 11.90
N ALA A 74 4.26 4.42 12.76
CA ALA A 74 3.89 4.89 14.09
C ALA A 74 3.02 6.16 14.03
N ARG A 75 3.31 7.09 13.11
CA ARG A 75 2.49 8.30 12.90
C ARG A 75 1.09 7.95 12.38
N GLU A 76 0.98 7.08 11.39
CA GLU A 76 -0.31 6.61 10.85
C GLU A 76 -1.18 5.97 11.94
N LYS A 77 -0.60 5.14 12.81
CA LYS A 77 -1.32 4.57 13.97
C LYS A 77 -1.83 5.64 14.93
N LYS A 78 -1.03 6.68 15.22
CA LYS A 78 -1.46 7.80 16.09
C LYS A 78 -2.61 8.58 15.47
N THR A 79 -2.53 8.88 14.17
CA THR A 79 -3.59 9.60 13.44
C THR A 79 -4.90 8.82 13.44
N ILE A 80 -4.87 7.49 13.35
CA ILE A 80 -6.06 6.64 13.47
C ILE A 80 -6.67 6.74 14.88
N ILE A 81 -5.85 6.72 15.93
CA ILE A 81 -6.31 6.81 17.32
C ILE A 81 -6.88 8.20 17.64
N GLU A 82 -6.22 9.28 17.19
CA GLU A 82 -6.72 10.65 17.35
C GLU A 82 -8.06 10.85 16.65
N ASN A 83 -8.22 10.35 15.42
CA ASN A 83 -9.48 10.43 14.67
C ASN A 83 -10.61 9.60 15.31
N GLN A 84 -10.29 8.54 16.07
CA GLN A 84 -11.28 7.78 16.85
C GLN A 84 -11.72 8.50 18.14
N HIS A 85 -10.90 9.40 18.69
CA HIS A 85 -11.23 10.16 19.89
C HIS A 85 -12.17 11.37 19.61
N ILE A 86 -12.29 11.84 18.36
CA ILE A 86 -13.08 13.04 18.02
C ILE A 86 -14.57 12.76 17.78
N ASN A 87 -15.06 11.53 17.92
CA ASN A 87 -16.50 11.26 17.96
C ASN A 87 -16.97 11.20 19.42
N PRO A 88 -17.75 12.18 19.93
CA PRO A 88 -18.38 12.06 21.24
C PRO A 88 -19.43 10.94 21.15
N THR A 89 -19.16 9.83 21.83
CA THR A 89 -20.08 8.72 22.05
C THR A 89 -21.33 9.22 22.79
N GLU A 90 -22.48 9.22 22.13
CA GLU A 90 -23.77 9.16 22.83
C GLU A 90 -23.92 7.74 23.45
N PRO A 91 -24.31 7.62 24.74
CA PRO A 91 -24.40 6.33 25.39
C PRO A 91 -25.65 5.57 24.93
N VAL A 92 -25.45 4.48 24.18
CA VAL A 92 -26.49 3.47 23.93
C VAL A 92 -26.79 2.77 25.26
N GLN A 93 -27.99 3.01 25.81
CA GLN A 93 -28.51 2.28 26.96
C GLN A 93 -28.91 0.87 26.53
N ILE A 94 -28.18 -0.14 27.00
CA ILE A 94 -28.54 -1.54 26.83
C ILE A 94 -29.35 -1.97 28.06
N THR A 95 -30.67 -1.94 27.98
CA THR A 95 -31.54 -2.62 28.95
C THR A 95 -31.67 -4.07 28.53
N ILE A 96 -31.03 -4.98 29.27
CA ILE A 96 -31.35 -6.40 29.20
C ILE A 96 -32.23 -6.70 30.41
N THR A 97 -33.51 -6.90 30.14
CA THR A 97 -34.51 -7.42 31.07
C THR A 97 -34.15 -8.84 31.48
N GLU A 98 -34.01 -9.10 32.78
CA GLU A 98 -33.98 -10.43 33.35
C GLU A 98 -35.33 -11.12 33.13
N GLY A 99 -35.36 -12.06 32.20
CA GLY A 99 -36.47 -13.00 32.02
C GLY A 99 -36.31 -14.16 32.99
N SER A 100 -36.99 -14.08 34.12
CA SER A 100 -37.30 -15.22 34.99
C SER A 100 -38.24 -16.20 34.26
N ASN A 101 -37.97 -17.51 34.27
CA ASN A 101 -39.01 -18.52 34.54
C ASN A 101 -38.49 -19.98 34.57
N LYS A 102 -38.82 -20.63 35.69
CA LYS A 102 -39.03 -22.05 36.00
C LYS A 102 -37.87 -23.05 35.93
#